data_AF-A0AAQ2EX62-F1
#
_entry.id   AF-A0AAQ2EX62-F1
#
_cell.length_a   1.000
_cell.length_b   1.000
_cell.length_c   1.000
_cell.angle_alpha   90.00
_cell.angle_beta   90.00
_cell.angle_gamma   90.00
#
_symmetry.space_group_name_H-M   'P 1'
#
loop_
_entity.id
_entity.type
_entity.pdbx_description
1 polymer ?
#
loop_
_entity_poly.entity_id
_entity_poly.type
_entity_poly.pdbx_seq_one_letter_code
_entity_poly.pdbx_strand_id
1 'polypeptide(L)'
;MECWYLLYCKPKQEHRAQSNLQNQGIESCFPTFVKRKTSGSRAVEQPLFPRYLFVKLDPHSSHFSAVKNTRGVSDFIRYGTDLQMVPDELVAQLMNKNEIADELDLQEGDLVQLTDGCYKDIHAIYQQPDGELRSILLIKLLNHYAQIVVDNCTIKKVQ
;
A
#
# COMPACT_ATOMS: atom_id res chain seq x y z
N MET A 1 -19.33 8.43 -9.97
CA MET A 1 -18.97 7.18 -9.27
C MET A 1 -17.74 7.50 -8.45
N GLU A 2 -17.69 7.06 -7.19
CA GLU A 2 -16.53 7.31 -6.34
C GLU A 2 -15.37 6.39 -6.75
N CYS A 3 -14.14 6.87 -6.60
CA CYS A 3 -12.93 6.12 -6.91
C CYS A 3 -11.94 6.21 -5.75
N TRP A 4 -11.14 5.18 -5.58
CA TRP A 4 -10.02 5.23 -4.64
C TRP A 4 -8.84 5.97 -5.26
N TYR A 5 -8.28 6.89 -4.49
CA TYR A 5 -7.07 7.63 -4.79
C TYR A 5 -6.00 7.35 -3.75
N LEU A 6 -4.76 7.44 -4.17
CA LEU A 6 -3.61 7.25 -3.29
C LEU A 6 -3.05 8.60 -2.80
N LEU A 7 -2.85 8.70 -1.49
CA LEU A 7 -2.24 9.83 -0.81
C LEU A 7 -0.86 9.48 -0.26
N TYR A 8 -0.02 10.50 -0.21
CA TYR A 8 1.21 10.51 0.55
C TYR A 8 1.03 11.29 1.84
N CYS A 9 1.30 10.65 2.97
CA CYS A 9 1.21 11.23 4.31
C CYS A 9 2.55 11.82 4.76
N LYS A 10 2.46 12.73 5.74
CA LYS A 10 3.64 13.21 6.46
C LYS A 10 4.24 12.05 7.27
N PRO A 11 5.56 12.02 7.49
CA PRO A 11 6.21 10.92 8.20
C PRO A 11 5.52 10.59 9.53
N LYS A 12 5.10 9.33 9.70
CA LYS A 12 4.47 8.79 10.92
C LYS A 12 3.15 9.48 11.30
N GLN A 13 2.44 10.08 10.35
CA GLN A 13 1.15 10.76 10.58
C GLN A 13 -0.02 10.10 9.85
N GLU A 14 0.10 8.84 9.44
CA GLU A 14 -0.92 8.08 8.72
C GLU A 14 -2.23 7.98 9.52
N HIS A 15 -2.15 7.55 10.79
CA HIS A 15 -3.31 7.52 11.69
C HIS A 15 -3.96 8.90 11.83
N ARG A 16 -3.14 9.94 12.01
CA ARG A 16 -3.64 11.32 12.16
C ARG A 16 -4.35 11.80 10.89
N ALA A 17 -3.76 11.52 9.73
CA ALA A 17 -4.34 11.87 8.44
C ALA A 17 -5.70 11.17 8.28
N GLN A 18 -5.76 9.86 8.54
CA GLN A 18 -6.99 9.07 8.49
C GLN A 18 -8.07 9.65 9.42
N SER A 19 -7.75 9.90 10.69
CA SER A 19 -8.73 10.45 11.63
C SER A 19 -9.27 11.81 11.17
N ASN A 20 -8.43 12.69 10.62
CA ASN A 20 -8.90 13.99 10.13
C ASN A 20 -9.74 13.87 8.85
N LEU A 21 -9.46 12.90 7.98
CA LEU A 21 -10.26 12.62 6.79
C LEU A 21 -11.63 12.04 7.19
N GLN A 22 -11.65 11.09 8.13
CA GLN A 22 -12.88 10.53 8.67
C GLN A 22 -13.75 11.59 9.35
N ASN A 23 -13.14 12.52 10.10
CA ASN A 23 -13.86 13.66 10.68
C ASN A 23 -14.47 14.61 9.63
N GLN A 24 -13.94 14.61 8.40
CA GLN A 24 -14.51 15.34 7.26
C GLN A 24 -15.56 14.53 6.49
N GLY A 25 -15.89 13.31 6.95
CA GLY A 25 -16.80 12.39 6.26
C GLY A 25 -16.18 11.71 5.03
N ILE A 26 -14.85 11.72 4.92
CA ILE A 26 -14.14 11.13 3.78
C ILE A 26 -13.69 9.71 4.15
N GLU A 27 -14.15 8.73 3.37
CA GLU A 27 -13.75 7.34 3.54
C GLU A 27 -12.25 7.19 3.28
N SER A 28 -11.54 6.61 4.24
CA SER A 28 -10.09 6.48 4.21
C SER A 28 -9.59 5.26 4.96
N CYS A 29 -8.58 4.61 4.40
CA CYS A 29 -7.96 3.42 4.97
C CYS A 29 -6.48 3.34 4.61
N PHE A 30 -5.72 2.61 5.43
CA PHE A 30 -4.38 2.20 5.08
C PHE A 30 -4.13 0.83 5.72
N PRO A 31 -3.51 -0.12 5.01
CA PRO A 31 -3.23 -1.45 5.55
C PRO A 31 -2.19 -1.37 6.67
N THR A 32 -2.43 -2.13 7.74
CA THR A 32 -1.53 -2.25 8.88
C THR A 32 -1.13 -3.70 9.10
N PHE A 33 -0.05 -3.92 9.85
CA PHE A 33 0.36 -5.24 10.32
C PHE A 33 0.82 -5.14 11.77
N VAL A 34 0.75 -6.26 12.48
CA VAL A 34 1.17 -6.34 13.88
C VAL A 34 2.61 -6.82 13.97
N LYS A 35 3.51 -5.97 14.47
CA LYS A 35 4.91 -6.35 14.74
C LYS A 35 5.10 -6.72 16.20
N ARG A 36 5.68 -7.90 16.45
CA ARG A 36 6.24 -8.29 17.76
C ARG A 36 7.76 -8.08 17.72
N LYS A 37 8.32 -7.34 18.68
CA LYS A 37 9.77 -7.08 18.74
C LYS A 37 10.57 -8.24 19.36
N THR A 38 9.97 -8.94 20.31
CA THR A 38 10.52 -10.12 21.00
C THR A 38 9.38 -10.98 21.53
N SER A 39 9.66 -12.24 21.86
CA SER A 39 8.72 -13.10 22.61
C SER A 39 8.32 -12.41 23.92
N GLY A 40 7.02 -12.13 24.09
CA GLY A 40 6.46 -11.41 25.24
C GLY A 40 6.35 -9.88 25.11
N SER A 41 6.89 -9.26 24.05
CA SER A 41 6.67 -7.83 23.80
C SER A 41 5.24 -7.52 23.37
N ARG A 42 4.73 -6.34 23.77
CA ARG A 42 3.44 -5.83 23.31
C ARG A 42 3.43 -5.75 21.77
N ALA A 43 2.40 -6.35 21.18
CA ALA A 43 2.08 -6.20 19.77
C ALA A 43 1.92 -4.71 19.43
N VAL A 44 2.69 -4.23 18.44
CA VAL A 44 2.59 -2.86 17.94
C VAL A 44 2.08 -2.91 16.50
N GLU A 45 0.96 -2.25 16.25
CA GLU A 45 0.44 -2.03 14.90
C GLU A 45 1.34 -1.04 14.16
N GLN A 46 1.72 -1.38 12.93
CA GLN A 46 2.51 -0.53 12.05
C GLN A 46 1.90 -0.48 10.65
N PRO A 47 2.00 0.63 9.91
CA PRO A 47 1.57 0.69 8.53
C PRO A 47 2.34 -0.29 7.65
N LEU A 48 1.62 -1.07 6.83
CA LEU A 48 2.20 -1.98 5.84
C LEU A 48 3.02 -1.19 4.80
N PHE A 49 2.46 -0.08 4.34
CA PHE A 49 3.07 0.89 3.43
C PHE A 49 3.20 2.25 4.13
N PRO A 50 4.33 2.52 4.79
CA PRO A 50 4.53 3.77 5.51
C PRO A 50 4.32 4.97 4.60
N ARG A 51 3.68 6.01 5.12
CA ARG A 51 3.34 7.24 4.43
C ARG A 51 2.33 7.09 3.28
N TYR A 52 1.69 5.94 3.09
CA TYR A 52 0.63 5.78 2.09
C TYR A 52 -0.74 5.63 2.75
N LEU A 53 -1.75 6.23 2.13
CA LEU A 53 -3.12 6.16 2.59
C LEU A 53 -4.06 6.19 1.37
N PHE A 54 -5.10 5.39 1.41
CA PHE A 54 -6.12 5.31 0.37
C PHE A 54 -7.33 6.15 0.79
N VAL A 55 -7.89 6.93 -0.14
CA VAL A 55 -9.12 7.72 0.08
C VAL A 55 -10.12 7.49 -1.02
N LYS A 56 -11.40 7.36 -0.67
CA LYS A 56 -12.47 7.24 -1.65
C LYS A 56 -13.09 8.62 -1.89
N LEU A 57 -13.09 9.07 -3.14
CA LEU A 57 -13.58 10.40 -3.52
C LEU A 57 -14.40 10.34 -4.80
N ASP A 58 -15.42 11.19 -4.89
CA ASP A 58 -16.10 11.48 -6.15
C ASP A 58 -15.24 12.46 -6.99
N PRO A 59 -14.82 12.09 -8.21
CA PRO A 59 -14.09 12.98 -9.15
C PRO A 59 -14.76 14.35 -9.37
N HIS A 60 -16.08 14.42 -9.24
CA HIS A 60 -16.85 15.65 -9.46
C HIS A 60 -17.06 16.49 -8.19
N SER A 61 -16.60 16.02 -7.04
CA SER A 61 -16.74 16.72 -5.76
C SER A 61 -15.60 17.72 -5.51
N SER A 62 -15.88 18.73 -4.68
CA SER A 62 -14.86 19.68 -4.20
C SER A 62 -13.91 19.08 -3.15
N HIS A 63 -14.00 17.78 -2.86
CA HIS A 63 -13.26 17.15 -1.76
C HIS A 63 -11.76 17.07 -1.99
N PHE A 64 -11.26 17.15 -3.24
CA PHE A 64 -9.82 17.12 -3.51
C PHE A 64 -9.04 18.23 -2.81
N SER A 65 -9.60 19.44 -2.77
CA SER A 65 -8.97 20.57 -2.07
C SER A 65 -9.00 20.35 -0.54
N ALA A 66 -10.10 19.81 -0.01
CA ALA A 66 -10.22 19.50 1.41
C ALA A 66 -9.20 18.43 1.86
N VAL A 67 -9.07 17.36 1.07
CA VAL A 67 -8.08 16.29 1.30
C VAL A 67 -6.66 16.85 1.28
N LYS A 68 -6.31 17.67 0.28
CA LYS A 68 -4.97 18.26 0.16
C LYS A 68 -4.62 19.16 1.36
N ASN A 69 -5.62 19.84 1.93
CA ASN A 69 -5.45 20.69 3.10
C ASN A 69 -5.62 19.95 4.44
N THR A 70 -5.83 18.63 4.40
CA THR A 70 -6.00 17.84 5.61
C THR A 70 -4.70 17.66 6.37
N ARG A 71 -4.74 17.89 7.69
CA ARG A 71 -3.55 17.77 8.53
C ARG A 71 -3.07 16.31 8.61
N GLY A 72 -1.83 16.10 8.19
CA GLY A 72 -1.20 14.77 8.13
C GLY A 72 -1.04 14.27 6.70
N VAL A 73 -1.75 14.86 5.74
CA VAL A 73 -1.56 14.64 4.30
C VAL A 73 -0.39 15.52 3.81
N SER A 74 0.40 14.98 2.88
CA SER A 74 1.43 15.72 2.14
C SER A 74 0.90 16.11 0.76
N ASP A 75 0.54 15.14 -0.07
CA ASP A 75 -0.09 15.37 -1.38
C ASP A 75 -0.74 14.08 -1.89
N PHE A 76 -1.47 14.19 -3.00
CA PHE A 76 -1.85 13.02 -3.78
C PHE A 76 -0.65 12.44 -4.54
N ILE A 77 -0.63 11.13 -4.68
CA ILE A 77 0.30 10.45 -5.57
C ILE A 77 -0.19 10.61 -7.00
N ARG A 78 0.75 10.86 -7.91
CA ARG A 78 0.49 11.06 -9.33
C ARG A 78 1.32 10.11 -10.16
N TYR A 79 0.75 9.68 -11.28
CA TYR A 79 1.47 9.06 -12.37
C TYR A 79 1.43 10.01 -13.56
N GLY A 80 2.58 10.65 -13.85
CA GLY A 80 2.61 11.78 -14.77
C GLY A 80 1.76 12.95 -14.25
N THR A 81 0.74 13.34 -15.02
CA THR A 81 -0.17 14.44 -14.67
C THR A 81 -1.37 13.99 -13.83
N ASP A 82 -1.71 12.71 -13.89
CA ASP A 82 -2.98 12.21 -13.39
C ASP A 82 -2.83 11.68 -11.96
N LEU A 83 -3.90 11.81 -11.18
CA LEU A 83 -3.96 11.25 -9.84
C LEU A 83 -3.96 9.73 -9.92
N GLN A 84 -3.17 9.08 -9.08
CA GLN A 84 -3.13 7.63 -9.03
C GLN A 84 -4.46 7.10 -8.48
N MET A 85 -5.24 6.49 -9.37
CA MET A 85 -6.43 5.73 -9.02
C MET A 85 -6.06 4.30 -8.64
N VAL A 86 -6.85 3.73 -7.74
CA VAL A 86 -6.66 2.36 -7.24
C VAL A 86 -7.98 1.59 -7.40
N PRO A 87 -7.96 0.34 -7.92
CA PRO A 87 -9.17 -0.48 -7.99
C PRO A 87 -9.73 -0.81 -6.59
N ASP A 88 -11.06 -0.76 -6.41
CA ASP A 88 -11.72 -1.15 -5.15
C ASP A 88 -11.31 -2.55 -4.70
N GLU A 89 -11.18 -3.50 -5.64
CA GLU A 89 -10.77 -4.88 -5.33
C GLU A 89 -9.38 -4.93 -4.69
N LEU A 90 -8.43 -4.14 -5.18
CA LEU A 90 -7.10 -4.10 -4.60
C LEU A 90 -7.13 -3.53 -3.18
N VAL A 91 -7.86 -2.44 -2.96
CA VAL A 91 -8.01 -1.86 -1.62
C VAL A 91 -8.64 -2.88 -0.67
N ALA A 92 -9.69 -3.56 -1.09
CA ALA A 92 -10.33 -4.62 -0.30
C ALA A 92 -9.36 -5.78 0.01
N GLN A 93 -8.60 -6.26 -0.97
CA GLN A 93 -7.59 -7.31 -0.78
C GLN A 93 -6.50 -6.89 0.21
N LEU A 94 -6.01 -5.65 0.11
CA LEU A 94 -4.99 -5.11 1.00
C LEU A 94 -5.50 -4.93 2.44
N MET A 95 -6.76 -4.53 2.61
CA MET A 95 -7.39 -4.38 3.92
C MET A 95 -7.78 -5.72 4.56
N ASN A 96 -8.09 -6.74 3.76
CA ASN A 96 -8.45 -8.08 4.24
C ASN A 96 -7.22 -8.91 4.67
N LYS A 97 -6.02 -8.57 4.19
CA LYS A 97 -4.75 -9.21 4.60
C LYS A 97 -4.28 -8.80 6.01
N ASN A 98 -5.21 -8.54 6.92
CA ASN A 98 -4.97 -8.30 8.35
C ASN A 98 -4.65 -9.58 9.14
N GLU A 99 -4.69 -10.74 8.50
CA GLU A 99 -4.19 -11.96 9.10
C GLU A 99 -2.68 -11.90 9.11
N ILE A 100 -2.14 -11.75 10.32
CA ILE A 100 -0.79 -12.09 10.78
C ILE A 100 0.07 -12.47 9.58
N ALA A 101 0.90 -11.54 9.10
CA ALA A 101 2.14 -11.96 8.48
C ALA A 101 2.92 -12.67 9.59
N ASP A 102 2.55 -13.93 9.86
CA ASP A 102 3.44 -14.91 10.44
C ASP A 102 4.64 -14.78 9.54
N GLU A 103 5.72 -14.32 10.17
CA GLU A 103 6.98 -13.97 9.56
C GLU A 103 7.06 -14.54 8.14
N LEU A 104 6.90 -13.67 7.13
CA LEU A 104 7.86 -13.78 6.05
C LEU A 104 9.18 -13.58 6.80
N ASP A 105 9.77 -14.70 7.23
CA ASP A 105 10.98 -14.88 8.03
C ASP A 105 12.18 -14.46 7.18
N LEU A 106 12.02 -13.34 6.49
CA LEU A 106 12.94 -12.77 5.55
C LEU A 106 14.01 -12.11 6.40
N GLN A 107 15.16 -12.76 6.45
CA GLN A 107 16.38 -12.23 7.01
C GLN A 107 17.09 -11.38 5.96
N GLU A 108 17.80 -10.36 6.42
CA GLU A 108 18.66 -9.57 5.55
C GLU A 108 19.65 -10.50 4.83
N GLY A 109 19.54 -10.58 3.50
CA GLY A 109 20.25 -11.56 2.68
C GLY A 109 19.35 -12.52 1.89
N ASP A 110 18.06 -12.62 2.22
CA ASP A 110 17.17 -13.60 1.61
C ASP A 110 16.79 -13.26 0.16
N LEU A 111 16.88 -14.26 -0.71
CA LEU A 111 16.55 -14.11 -2.13
C LEU A 111 15.03 -14.13 -2.31
N VAL A 112 14.44 -12.98 -2.62
CA VAL A 112 13.00 -12.85 -2.87
C VAL A 112 12.74 -12.78 -4.38
N GLN A 113 11.80 -13.59 -4.85
CA GLN A 113 11.35 -13.62 -6.25
C GLN A 113 10.00 -12.91 -6.33
N LEU A 114 9.94 -11.83 -7.11
CA LEU A 114 8.68 -11.16 -7.42
C LEU A 114 7.90 -12.05 -8.39
N THR A 115 6.71 -12.49 -7.97
CA THR A 115 5.93 -13.49 -8.71
C THR A 115 4.96 -12.91 -9.74
N ASP A 116 4.92 -11.57 -9.90
CA ASP A 116 3.90 -10.91 -10.74
C ASP A 116 4.41 -9.72 -11.58
N GLY A 117 3.84 -9.56 -12.78
CA GLY A 117 4.13 -8.46 -13.73
C GLY A 117 5.47 -8.56 -14.50
N CYS A 118 5.89 -7.47 -15.16
CA CYS A 118 7.14 -7.40 -15.95
C CYS A 118 8.44 -7.45 -15.10
N TYR A 119 8.31 -7.69 -13.80
CA TYR A 119 9.39 -7.95 -12.86
C TYR A 119 9.42 -9.41 -12.36
N LYS A 120 8.62 -10.28 -13.00
CA LYS A 120 8.74 -11.73 -12.88
C LYS A 120 10.17 -12.14 -13.23
N ASP A 121 10.79 -12.93 -12.36
CA ASP A 121 12.18 -13.41 -12.46
C ASP A 121 13.29 -12.42 -12.07
N ILE A 122 12.94 -11.26 -11.48
CA ILE A 122 13.94 -10.43 -10.78
C ILE A 122 14.20 -11.05 -9.40
N HIS A 123 15.41 -11.58 -9.24
CA HIS A 123 15.97 -11.98 -7.96
C HIS A 123 16.44 -10.73 -7.22
N ALA A 124 15.84 -10.45 -6.07
CA ALA A 124 16.26 -9.36 -5.20
C ALA A 124 16.76 -9.92 -3.87
N ILE A 125 17.80 -9.32 -3.32
CA ILE A 125 18.26 -9.61 -1.97
C ILE A 125 17.41 -8.76 -1.02
N TYR A 126 16.69 -9.41 -0.12
CA TYR A 126 15.95 -8.76 0.94
C TYR A 126 16.94 -8.05 1.85
N GLN A 127 16.94 -6.73 1.83
CA GLN A 127 17.64 -5.91 2.82
C GLN A 127 16.63 -5.41 3.85
N GLN A 128 17.10 -5.04 5.04
CA GLN A 128 16.28 -4.61 6.17
C GLN A 128 15.04 -3.81 5.74
N PRO A 129 13.87 -4.03 6.37
CA PRO A 129 12.60 -3.49 5.91
C PRO A 129 12.53 -1.99 6.18
N ASP A 130 13.24 -1.21 5.38
CA ASP A 130 13.04 0.22 5.30
C ASP A 130 11.62 0.48 4.81
N GLY A 131 10.93 1.40 5.49
CA GLY A 131 9.60 1.83 5.08
C GLY A 131 9.60 2.44 3.68
N GLU A 132 10.74 3.00 3.25
CA GLU A 132 10.89 3.55 1.91
C GLU A 132 10.93 2.48 0.82
N LEU A 133 11.54 1.32 1.05
CA LEU A 133 11.53 0.21 0.09
C LEU A 133 10.12 -0.37 -0.09
N ARG A 134 9.39 -0.57 1.01
CA ARG A 134 7.99 -1.02 0.98
C ARG A 134 7.08 -0.05 0.24
N SER A 135 7.30 1.23 0.45
CA SER A 135 6.64 2.32 -0.28
C SER A 135 6.88 2.24 -1.79
N ILE A 136 8.13 2.01 -2.21
CA ILE A 136 8.50 1.85 -3.62
C ILE A 136 7.82 0.62 -4.23
N LEU A 137 7.72 -0.48 -3.50
CA LEU A 137 7.04 -1.71 -3.96
C LEU A 137 5.55 -1.46 -4.22
N LEU A 138 4.86 -0.73 -3.33
CA LEU A 138 3.44 -0.37 -3.56
C LEU A 138 3.27 0.44 -4.84
N ILE A 139 4.11 1.44 -5.08
CA ILE A 139 4.05 2.25 -6.31
C ILE A 139 4.28 1.37 -7.56
N LYS A 140 5.25 0.45 -7.51
CA LYS A 140 5.48 -0.49 -8.62
C LYS A 140 4.26 -1.38 -8.85
N LEU A 141 3.63 -1.90 -7.79
CA LEU A 141 2.41 -2.70 -7.89
C LEU A 141 1.27 -1.91 -8.57
N LEU A 142 1.04 -0.68 -8.14
CA LEU A 142 -0.03 0.18 -8.66
C LEU A 142 0.18 0.64 -10.11
N ASN A 143 1.43 0.77 -10.54
CA ASN A 143 1.76 1.20 -11.91
C ASN A 143 1.77 0.03 -12.92
N HIS A 144 1.66 -1.22 -12.48
CA HIS A 144 1.63 -2.41 -13.36
C HIS A 144 0.23 -2.89 -13.74
N TYR A 145 -0.81 -2.12 -13.40
CA TYR A 145 -2.17 -2.40 -13.86
C TYR A 145 -2.34 -2.00 -15.35
N ALA A 146 -1.84 -2.82 -16.28
CA ALA A 146 -2.28 -2.77 -17.68
C ALA A 146 -2.15 -4.16 -18.35
N GLN A 147 -3.32 -4.75 -18.60
CA GLN A 147 -3.62 -5.92 -19.45
C GLN A 147 -2.98 -7.26 -19.10
N ILE A 148 -3.77 -8.10 -18.43
CA ILE A 148 -3.54 -9.54 -18.35
C ILE A 148 -4.68 -10.23 -19.10
N VAL A 149 -4.42 -10.63 -20.35
CA VAL A 149 -5.05 -11.81 -20.96
C VAL A 149 -3.95 -12.87 -20.99
N VAL A 150 -4.13 -13.96 -20.26
CA VAL A 150 -3.24 -15.12 -20.34
C VAL A 150 -4.04 -16.40 -20.31
N ASP A 151 -3.67 -17.28 -21.23
CA ASP A 151 -4.19 -18.63 -21.40
C ASP A 151 -3.83 -19.57 -20.23
N ASN A 152 -4.65 -20.61 -20.09
CA ASN A 152 -4.79 -21.55 -18.97
C ASN A 152 -3.61 -22.49 -18.66
N CYS A 153 -2.36 -22.10 -18.89
CA CYS A 153 -1.23 -22.97 -18.62
C CYS A 153 -0.13 -22.20 -17.90
N THR A 154 0.41 -22.85 -16.85
CA THR A 154 1.79 -22.70 -16.35
C THR A 154 1.90 -22.08 -14.95
N ILE A 155 1.68 -22.91 -13.93
CA ILE A 155 2.11 -22.70 -12.53
C ILE A 155 3.07 -23.85 -12.16
N LYS A 156 4.26 -23.56 -11.62
CA LYS A 156 5.04 -24.47 -10.76
C LYS A 156 5.93 -23.73 -9.77
N LYS A 157 6.15 -24.39 -8.62
CA LYS A 157 6.94 -24.00 -7.45
C LYS A 157 8.43 -24.34 -7.67
N VAL A 158 9.34 -23.47 -7.26
CA VAL A 158 10.79 -23.77 -7.22
C VAL A 158 11.20 -23.97 -5.75
N GLN A 159 11.90 -25.08 -5.50
CA GLN A 159 12.59 -25.41 -4.24
C GLN A 159 13.94 -24.70 -4.18
#